data_AF-A0A7X9KHW6-F1
#
_entry.id   AF-A0A7X9KHW6-F1
#
_cell.length_a   1.000
_cell.length_b   1.000
_cell.length_c   1.000
_cell.angle_alpha   90.00
_cell.angle_beta   90.00
_cell.angle_gamma   90.00
#
_symmetry.space_group_name_H-M   'P 1'
#
loop_
_entity.id
_entity.type
_entity.pdbx_description
1 polymer ?
#
loop_
_entity_poly.entity_id
_entity_poly.type
_entity_poly.pdbx_seq_one_letter_code
_entity_poly.pdbx_strand_id
1 'polypeptide(L)'
;MLTGNSSAVYEGPTLGDIAAFTVDFRDQYYGLVGAVGDDEVGPPLITSGLIEPGRCLWGERPVRFAKQRFEAPRVALDRLSPTLQKWAAARLVPKILIANQTRVIEAVHDAAGQWLPSVPVITCVTAQPDRVLAVLASPGANEWVQQHAAGSGLSATSVRLNPRLLAALPLR
;
A
#
# COMPACT_ATOMS: atom_id res chain seq x y z
N MET A 1 11.46 -2.68 41.23
CA MET A 1 12.59 -2.16 40.43
C MET A 1 12.79 -3.13 39.26
N LEU A 2 12.67 -2.81 37.97
CA LEU A 2 12.46 -1.55 37.25
C LEU A 2 11.34 -1.77 36.22
N THR A 3 10.33 -0.90 36.24
CA THR A 3 9.43 -0.64 35.11
C THR A 3 10.06 0.45 34.25
N GLY A 4 10.19 0.21 32.95
CA GLY A 4 10.71 1.24 32.05
C GLY A 4 10.91 0.72 30.63
N ASN A 5 9.84 0.27 29.98
CA ASN A 5 9.86 0.06 28.53
C ASN A 5 9.75 1.43 27.86
N SER A 6 10.87 2.18 27.84
CA SER A 6 10.96 3.44 27.12
C SER A 6 11.02 3.14 25.63
N SER A 7 9.86 3.06 24.98
CA SER A 7 9.78 3.29 23.53
C SER A 7 10.18 4.74 23.34
N ALA A 8 11.37 4.98 22.78
CA ALA A 8 11.83 6.31 22.46
C ALA A 8 10.83 6.93 21.47
N VAL A 9 9.93 7.77 21.98
CA VAL A 9 9.03 8.56 21.15
C VAL A 9 9.90 9.55 20.40
N TYR A 10 9.93 9.44 19.08
CA TYR A 10 10.59 10.45 18.26
C TYR A 10 9.77 11.75 18.37
N GLU A 11 10.40 12.83 18.86
CA GLU A 11 9.74 14.13 19.10
C GLU A 11 9.78 15.09 17.90
N GLY A 12 10.27 14.64 16.74
CA GLY A 12 10.33 15.45 15.52
C GLY A 12 9.17 15.22 14.54
N PRO A 13 9.15 15.92 13.40
CA PRO A 13 8.10 15.75 12.39
C PRO A 13 8.18 14.38 11.72
N THR A 14 7.02 13.79 11.47
CA THR A 14 6.82 12.44 10.95
C THR A 14 6.10 12.45 9.60
N LEU A 15 6.04 11.30 8.93
CA LEU A 15 5.24 11.14 7.71
C LEU A 15 3.76 11.44 7.95
N GLY A 16 3.24 11.17 9.15
CA GLY A 16 1.86 11.47 9.51
C GLY A 16 1.51 12.96 9.46
N ASP A 17 2.51 13.84 9.56
CA ASP A 17 2.32 15.29 9.46
C ASP A 17 2.17 15.79 8.02
N ILE A 18 2.60 15.00 7.03
CA ILE A 18 2.58 15.38 5.61
C ILE A 18 1.80 14.42 4.71
N ALA A 19 1.29 13.31 5.25
CA ALA A 19 0.64 12.25 4.48
C ALA A 19 -0.41 11.48 5.28
N ALA A 20 -1.48 11.08 4.60
CA ALA A 20 -2.52 10.23 5.15
C ALA A 20 -2.38 8.79 4.64
N PHE A 21 -2.24 7.83 5.56
CA PHE A 21 -2.13 6.40 5.24
C PHE A 21 -3.44 5.69 5.56
N THR A 22 -3.94 4.89 4.61
CA THR A 22 -5.20 4.15 4.74
C THR A 22 -5.05 2.72 4.21
N VAL A 23 -5.90 1.82 4.67
CA VAL A 23 -6.07 0.47 4.13
C VAL A 23 -7.51 0.30 3.66
N ASP A 24 -7.69 -0.51 2.63
CA ASP A 24 -9.01 -0.99 2.23
C ASP A 24 -9.40 -2.23 3.05
N PHE A 25 -10.69 -2.52 3.10
CA PHE A 25 -11.27 -3.61 3.89
C PHE A 25 -11.70 -4.78 3.02
N ARG A 26 -12.10 -5.87 3.67
CA ARG A 26 -12.50 -7.11 2.99
C ARG A 26 -13.70 -6.93 2.08
N ASP A 27 -14.62 -6.02 2.39
CA ASP A 27 -15.81 -5.78 1.57
C ASP A 27 -15.43 -5.25 0.18
N GLN A 28 -14.42 -4.37 0.09
CA GLN A 28 -13.89 -3.93 -1.20
C GLN A 28 -13.26 -5.08 -1.98
N TYR A 29 -12.51 -5.96 -1.31
CA TYR A 29 -11.96 -7.15 -1.96
C TYR A 29 -13.06 -8.06 -2.52
N TYR A 30 -14.08 -8.38 -1.71
CA TYR A 30 -15.13 -9.30 -2.14
C TYR A 30 -16.00 -8.72 -3.23
N GLY A 31 -16.33 -7.42 -3.19
CA GLY A 31 -17.16 -6.84 -4.24
C GLY A 31 -16.41 -6.47 -5.54
N LEU A 32 -15.08 -6.65 -5.58
CA LEU A 32 -14.33 -6.70 -6.84
C LEU A 32 -14.41 -8.09 -7.53
N VAL A 33 -14.80 -9.15 -6.80
CA VAL A 33 -14.89 -10.50 -7.37
C VAL A 33 -15.95 -10.52 -8.47
N GLY A 34 -15.58 -11.01 -9.65
CA GLY A 34 -16.44 -11.03 -10.85
C GLY A 34 -16.39 -9.75 -11.70
N ALA A 35 -15.75 -8.69 -11.21
CA ALA A 35 -15.49 -7.45 -11.96
C ALA A 35 -14.03 -7.30 -12.42
N VAL A 36 -13.18 -8.31 -12.16
CA VAL A 36 -11.75 -8.30 -12.51
C VAL A 36 -11.48 -9.28 -13.65
N GLY A 37 -10.76 -8.83 -14.67
CA GLY A 37 -10.33 -9.67 -15.79
C GLY A 37 -9.20 -9.02 -16.60
N ASP A 38 -8.48 -9.82 -17.40
CA ASP A 38 -7.38 -9.35 -18.26
C ASP A 38 -7.89 -8.55 -19.48
N ASP A 39 -9.09 -8.88 -19.96
CA ASP A 39 -9.71 -8.24 -21.13
C ASP A 39 -10.69 -7.11 -20.77
N GLU A 40 -10.77 -6.73 -19.48
CA GLU A 40 -11.72 -5.70 -19.02
C GLU A 40 -11.26 -4.28 -19.36
N VAL A 41 -12.22 -3.40 -19.65
CA VAL A 41 -11.96 -1.98 -19.83
C VAL A 41 -12.08 -1.27 -18.48
N GLY A 42 -10.98 -0.71 -17.99
CA GLY A 42 -10.95 0.01 -16.71
C GLY A 42 -9.56 0.18 -16.10
N PRO A 43 -9.48 0.67 -14.85
CA PRO A 43 -8.21 0.88 -14.17
C PRO A 43 -7.49 -0.45 -13.89
N PRO A 44 -6.15 -0.46 -13.94
CA PRO A 44 -5.34 -1.59 -13.45
C PRO A 44 -5.66 -1.93 -12.00
N LEU A 45 -5.79 -3.23 -11.72
CA LEU A 45 -5.84 -3.75 -10.35
C LEU A 45 -4.42 -3.99 -9.83
N ILE A 46 -4.04 -3.28 -8.77
CA ILE A 46 -2.72 -3.39 -8.15
C ILE A 46 -2.82 -4.16 -6.84
N THR A 47 -2.07 -5.25 -6.73
CA THR A 47 -1.92 -6.02 -5.48
C THR A 47 -0.51 -5.84 -4.92
N SER A 48 -0.29 -6.19 -3.65
CA SER A 48 1.03 -6.05 -3.01
C SER A 48 2.16 -6.74 -3.79
N GLY A 49 1.91 -7.89 -4.42
CA GLY A 49 2.95 -8.64 -5.15
C GLY A 49 3.42 -7.98 -6.45
N LEU A 50 2.74 -6.90 -6.88
CA LEU A 50 3.06 -6.10 -8.06
C LEU A 50 3.83 -4.82 -7.73
N ILE A 51 4.10 -4.55 -6.45
CA ILE A 51 4.78 -3.33 -6.03
C ILE A 51 6.22 -3.69 -5.65
N GLU A 52 7.17 -3.05 -6.32
CA GLU A 52 8.58 -3.01 -5.96
C GLU A 52 8.97 -1.57 -5.58
N PRO A 53 10.14 -1.33 -4.96
CA PRO A 53 10.59 0.02 -4.66
C PRO A 53 10.64 0.88 -5.93
N GLY A 54 9.78 1.90 -5.98
CA GLY A 54 9.68 2.84 -7.10
C GLY A 54 9.04 2.30 -8.37
N ARG A 55 8.51 1.07 -8.38
CA ARG A 55 8.04 0.42 -9.61
C ARG A 55 6.77 -0.39 -9.42
N CYS A 56 5.86 -0.27 -10.39
CA CYS A 56 4.69 -1.13 -10.51
C CYS A 56 4.93 -2.15 -11.62
N LEU A 57 4.68 -3.43 -11.35
CA LEU A 57 4.92 -4.55 -12.26
C LEU A 57 3.64 -5.07 -12.92
N TRP A 58 2.57 -4.30 -12.90
CA TRP A 58 1.34 -4.66 -13.58
C TRP A 58 1.60 -4.89 -15.08
N GLY A 59 1.12 -6.01 -15.63
CA GLY A 59 1.36 -6.42 -17.01
C GLY A 59 2.75 -7.04 -17.28
N GLU A 60 3.67 -6.97 -16.30
CA GLU A 60 4.98 -7.61 -16.38
C GLU A 60 5.08 -8.87 -15.51
N ARG A 61 4.34 -8.89 -14.39
CA ARG A 61 4.29 -10.02 -13.45
C ARG A 61 2.84 -10.49 -13.31
N PRO A 62 2.57 -11.79 -13.50
CA PRO A 62 1.24 -12.33 -13.23
C PRO A 62 0.90 -12.24 -11.75
N VAL A 63 -0.37 -12.03 -11.46
CA VAL A 63 -0.89 -11.89 -10.10
C VAL A 63 -2.02 -12.88 -9.84
N ARG A 64 -2.19 -13.27 -8.58
CA ARG A 64 -3.37 -14.00 -8.14
C ARG A 64 -4.35 -13.08 -7.43
N PHE A 65 -5.59 -13.07 -7.88
CA PHE A 65 -6.70 -12.36 -7.24
C PHE A 65 -7.91 -13.30 -7.21
N ALA A 66 -8.64 -13.35 -6.08
CA ALA A 66 -9.83 -14.21 -5.95
C ALA A 66 -9.61 -15.69 -6.35
N LYS A 67 -8.42 -16.23 -6.03
CA LYS A 67 -7.95 -17.60 -6.37
C LYS A 67 -7.71 -17.84 -7.87
N GLN A 68 -7.81 -16.82 -8.71
CA GLN A 68 -7.56 -16.86 -10.15
C GLN A 68 -6.24 -16.15 -10.48
N ARG A 69 -5.57 -16.57 -11.56
CA ARG A 69 -4.34 -15.96 -12.06
C ARG A 69 -4.68 -15.03 -13.21
N PHE A 70 -4.07 -13.85 -13.24
CA PHE A 70 -4.22 -12.81 -14.25
C PHE A 70 -2.84 -12.32 -14.69
N GLU A 71 -2.70 -11.91 -15.95
CA GLU A 71 -1.45 -11.33 -16.48
C GLU A 71 -1.41 -9.80 -16.29
N ALA A 72 -2.52 -9.12 -16.57
CA ALA A 72 -2.66 -7.68 -16.54
C ALA A 72 -4.10 -7.29 -16.13
N PRO A 73 -4.54 -7.62 -14.90
CA PRO A 73 -5.95 -7.51 -14.54
C PRO A 73 -6.41 -6.06 -14.46
N ARG A 74 -7.59 -5.78 -15.03
CA ARG A 74 -8.31 -4.51 -14.91
C ARG A 74 -9.64 -4.72 -14.21
N VAL A 75 -10.22 -3.62 -13.73
CA VAL A 75 -11.51 -3.62 -13.03
C VAL A 75 -12.60 -3.01 -13.93
N ALA A 76 -13.62 -3.80 -14.26
CA ALA A 76 -14.84 -3.33 -14.92
C ALA A 76 -15.69 -2.52 -13.93
N LEU A 77 -15.56 -1.18 -13.97
CA LEU A 77 -16.20 -0.29 -12.99
C LEU A 77 -17.73 -0.31 -13.05
N ASP A 78 -18.29 -0.53 -14.24
CA ASP A 78 -19.73 -0.62 -14.50
C ASP A 78 -20.38 -1.83 -13.82
N ARG A 79 -19.61 -2.89 -13.55
CA ARG A 79 -20.07 -4.08 -12.82
C ARG A 79 -20.02 -3.94 -11.30
N LEU A 80 -19.43 -2.86 -10.78
CA LEU A 80 -19.36 -2.62 -9.35
C LEU A 80 -20.68 -2.08 -8.80
N SER A 81 -20.98 -2.40 -7.54
CA SER A 81 -22.11 -1.77 -6.84
C SER A 81 -21.91 -0.25 -6.72
N PRO A 82 -22.97 0.55 -6.56
CA PRO A 82 -22.82 2.01 -6.43
C PRO A 82 -21.89 2.45 -5.30
N THR A 83 -21.87 1.71 -4.18
CA THR A 83 -20.95 1.96 -3.06
C THR A 83 -19.49 1.72 -3.48
N LEU A 84 -19.23 0.66 -4.26
CA LEU A 84 -17.90 0.36 -4.73
C LEU A 84 -17.44 1.26 -5.87
N GLN A 85 -18.35 1.75 -6.71
CA GLN A 85 -18.01 2.81 -7.68
C GLN A 85 -17.55 4.09 -6.97
N LYS A 86 -18.23 4.50 -5.88
CA LYS A 86 -17.81 5.64 -5.06
C LYS A 86 -16.45 5.41 -4.41
N TRP A 87 -16.22 4.21 -3.86
CA TRP A 87 -14.91 3.83 -3.34
C TRP A 87 -13.82 3.87 -4.41
N ALA A 88 -14.09 3.30 -5.59
CA ALA A 88 -13.15 3.30 -6.71
C ALA A 88 -12.80 4.72 -7.12
N ALA A 89 -13.80 5.60 -7.29
CA ALA A 89 -13.59 7.01 -7.58
C ALA A 89 -12.73 7.72 -6.51
N ALA A 90 -12.95 7.42 -5.23
CA ALA A 90 -12.14 7.96 -4.13
C ALA A 90 -10.69 7.41 -4.10
N ARG A 91 -10.44 6.28 -4.76
CA ARG A 91 -9.10 5.70 -4.93
C ARG A 91 -8.42 6.15 -6.21
N LEU A 92 -9.16 6.52 -7.25
CA LEU A 92 -8.63 6.98 -8.55
C LEU A 92 -8.18 8.45 -8.50
N VAL A 93 -7.22 8.72 -7.61
CA VAL A 93 -6.55 10.01 -7.40
C VAL A 93 -5.05 9.78 -7.26
N PRO A 94 -4.20 10.79 -7.50
CA PRO A 94 -2.75 10.69 -7.28
C PRO A 94 -2.42 10.21 -5.87
N LYS A 95 -1.62 9.15 -5.76
CA LYS A 95 -1.34 8.47 -4.49
C LYS A 95 -0.09 7.60 -4.56
N ILE A 96 0.46 7.27 -3.41
CA ILE A 96 1.51 6.26 -3.26
C ILE A 96 0.86 4.95 -2.78
N LEU A 97 1.17 3.85 -3.46
CA LEU A 97 0.76 2.50 -3.06
C LEU A 97 1.94 1.79 -2.42
N ILE A 98 1.69 1.14 -1.28
CA ILE A 98 2.72 0.47 -0.48
C ILE A 98 2.30 -0.99 -0.25
N ALA A 99 3.19 -1.93 -0.57
CA ALA A 99 2.96 -3.34 -0.26
C ALA A 99 2.98 -3.56 1.26
N ASN A 100 2.09 -4.42 1.74
CA ASN A 100 1.86 -4.62 3.17
C ASN A 100 2.85 -5.58 3.85
N GLN A 101 3.33 -6.59 3.12
CA GLN A 101 4.15 -7.67 3.66
C GLN A 101 5.44 -7.77 2.88
N THR A 102 6.49 -7.19 3.44
CA THR A 102 7.71 -6.94 2.67
C THR A 102 8.93 -7.13 3.57
N ARG A 103 10.11 -7.31 2.95
CA ARG A 103 11.40 -7.31 3.66
C ARG A 103 11.95 -5.90 3.84
N VAL A 104 11.70 -5.06 2.84
CA VAL A 104 11.99 -3.63 2.79
C VAL A 104 10.69 -2.89 2.44
N ILE A 105 10.58 -1.60 2.71
CA ILE A 105 9.38 -0.83 2.31
C ILE A 105 9.34 -0.76 0.77
N GLU A 106 8.33 -1.39 0.17
CA GLU A 106 8.09 -1.37 -1.28
C GLU A 106 6.94 -0.41 -1.55
N ALA A 107 7.25 0.73 -2.18
CA ALA A 107 6.30 1.80 -2.44
C ALA A 107 6.45 2.32 -3.87
N VAL A 108 5.34 2.67 -4.51
CA VAL A 108 5.29 3.21 -5.88
C VAL A 108 4.29 4.36 -5.98
N HIS A 109 4.63 5.38 -6.78
CA HIS A 109 3.76 6.52 -7.04
C HIS A 109 2.82 6.26 -8.23
N ASP A 110 1.52 6.28 -7.99
CA ASP A 110 0.49 6.43 -9.02
C ASP A 110 0.24 7.93 -9.24
N ALA A 111 1.11 8.59 -9.99
CA ALA A 111 1.05 10.03 -10.20
C ALA A 111 -0.21 10.49 -10.95
N ALA A 112 -0.74 9.64 -11.84
CA ALA A 112 -1.94 9.92 -12.63
C ALA A 112 -3.24 9.55 -11.90
N GLY A 113 -3.16 8.81 -10.79
CA GLY A 113 -4.31 8.36 -10.05
C GLY A 113 -5.15 7.30 -10.76
N GLN A 114 -4.53 6.48 -11.60
CA GLN A 114 -5.26 5.58 -12.52
C GLN A 114 -5.38 4.15 -12.00
N TRP A 115 -4.79 3.84 -10.84
CA TRP A 115 -4.71 2.47 -10.33
C TRP A 115 -5.68 2.22 -9.20
N LEU A 116 -6.31 1.04 -9.19
CA LEU A 116 -7.12 0.57 -8.06
C LEU A 116 -6.31 -0.41 -7.21
N PRO A 117 -6.08 -0.12 -5.91
CA PRO A 117 -5.46 -1.07 -5.01
C PRO A 117 -6.45 -2.18 -4.61
N SER A 118 -5.93 -3.40 -4.49
CA SER A 118 -6.58 -4.49 -3.76
C SER A 118 -5.96 -4.61 -2.37
N VAL A 119 -6.76 -5.09 -1.40
CA VAL A 119 -6.21 -5.49 -0.11
C VAL A 119 -5.10 -6.54 -0.31
N PRO A 120 -4.03 -6.51 0.50
CA PRO A 120 -3.83 -5.65 1.67
C PRO A 120 -3.00 -4.37 1.39
N VAL A 121 -2.93 -3.88 0.14
CA VAL A 121 -2.14 -2.67 -0.22
C VAL A 121 -2.53 -1.48 0.66
N ILE A 122 -1.52 -0.74 1.12
CA ILE A 122 -1.69 0.51 1.87
C ILE A 122 -1.67 1.67 0.87
N THR A 123 -2.63 2.57 1.00
CA THR A 123 -2.71 3.81 0.21
C THR A 123 -2.20 4.99 1.03
N CYS A 124 -1.30 5.78 0.46
CA CYS A 124 -0.80 7.03 1.01
C CYS A 124 -1.17 8.20 0.09
N VAL A 125 -1.86 9.21 0.63
CA VAL A 125 -2.20 10.44 -0.09
C VAL A 125 -1.44 11.60 0.53
N THR A 126 -0.79 12.41 -0.30
CA THR A 126 0.05 13.53 0.13
C THR A 126 0.18 14.58 -0.98
N ALA A 127 0.40 15.83 -0.60
CA ALA A 127 0.81 16.89 -1.51
C ALA A 127 2.34 16.93 -1.76
N GLN A 128 3.11 16.09 -1.05
CA GLN A 128 4.58 16.04 -1.10
C GLN A 128 5.08 14.62 -1.47
N PRO A 129 4.67 14.04 -2.62
CA PRO A 129 4.95 12.65 -2.95
C PRO A 129 6.44 12.32 -2.99
N ASP A 130 7.28 13.20 -3.56
CA ASP A 130 8.72 12.97 -3.67
C ASP A 130 9.40 12.89 -2.30
N ARG A 131 9.00 13.76 -1.36
CA ARG A 131 9.51 13.76 0.01
C ARG A 131 9.10 12.49 0.76
N VAL A 132 7.84 12.08 0.61
CA VAL A 132 7.35 10.85 1.24
C VAL A 132 8.08 9.62 0.68
N LEU A 133 8.25 9.54 -0.64
CA LEU A 133 8.98 8.43 -1.28
C LEU A 133 10.44 8.39 -0.85
N ALA A 134 11.10 9.54 -0.73
CA ALA A 134 12.49 9.61 -0.25
C ALA A 134 12.64 9.03 1.17
N VAL A 135 11.72 9.37 2.09
CA VAL A 135 11.72 8.81 3.45
C VAL A 135 11.44 7.31 3.41
N LEU A 136 10.39 6.86 2.69
CA LEU A 136 10.02 5.44 2.60
C LEU A 136 11.15 4.59 1.99
N ALA A 137 11.90 5.12 1.04
CA ALA A 137 13.03 4.44 0.41
C ALA A 137 14.31 4.45 1.26
N SER A 138 14.35 5.21 2.37
CA SER A 138 15.57 5.38 3.15
C SER A 138 15.95 4.10 3.93
N PRO A 139 17.26 3.84 4.13
CA PRO A 139 17.72 2.78 5.04
C PRO A 139 17.17 2.96 6.46
N GLY A 140 17.11 4.22 6.94
CA GLY A 140 16.60 4.54 8.28
C GLY A 140 15.13 4.18 8.47
N ALA A 141 14.29 4.33 7.44
CA ALA A 141 12.90 3.89 7.50
C ALA A 141 12.77 2.36 7.56
N ASN A 142 13.61 1.64 6.81
CA ASN A 142 13.66 0.18 6.87
C ASN A 142 14.10 -0.32 8.24
N GLU A 143 15.16 0.27 8.82
CA GLU A 143 15.63 -0.04 10.17
C GLU A 143 14.55 0.24 11.23
N TRP A 144 13.88 1.39 11.13
CA TRP A 144 12.79 1.77 12.03
C TRP A 144 11.66 0.74 12.01
N VAL A 145 11.21 0.36 10.81
CA VAL A 145 10.16 -0.66 10.63
C VAL A 145 10.59 -2.00 11.22
N GLN A 146 11.83 -2.43 10.99
CA GLN A 146 12.34 -3.69 11.54
C GLN A 146 12.37 -3.67 13.07
N GLN A 147 12.81 -2.57 13.68
CA GLN A 147 12.86 -2.43 15.14
C GLN A 147 11.46 -2.40 15.78
N HIS A 148 10.49 -1.75 15.15
CA HIS A 148 9.16 -1.52 15.74
C HIS A 148 8.11 -2.56 15.34
N ALA A 149 8.43 -3.46 14.40
CA ALA A 149 7.51 -4.49 13.93
C ALA A 149 8.18 -5.84 13.66
N ALA A 150 9.34 -6.10 14.28
CA ALA A 150 9.97 -7.43 14.31
C ALA A 150 8.98 -8.53 14.73
N GLY A 151 8.96 -9.65 14.01
CA GLY A 151 8.10 -10.80 14.30
C GLY A 151 6.63 -10.66 13.89
N SER A 152 6.22 -9.56 13.24
CA SER A 152 4.83 -9.32 12.82
C SER A 152 4.45 -9.86 11.43
N GLY A 153 5.44 -10.24 10.61
CA GLY A 153 5.21 -10.72 9.24
C GLY A 153 5.02 -12.23 9.14
N LEU A 154 4.66 -12.70 7.94
CA LEU A 154 4.40 -14.13 7.66
C LEU A 154 5.66 -15.01 7.62
N SER A 155 6.85 -14.41 7.68
CA SER A 155 8.15 -15.09 7.77
C SER A 155 9.08 -14.35 8.71
N ALA A 156 10.14 -15.03 9.17
CA ALA A 156 11.18 -14.44 10.03
C ALA A 156 11.88 -13.21 9.45
N THR A 157 11.77 -12.97 8.13
CA THR A 157 12.43 -11.85 7.43
C THR A 157 11.48 -10.78 6.92
N SER A 158 10.17 -10.96 7.10
CA SER A 158 9.15 -10.04 6.61
C SER A 158 8.52 -9.29 7.77
N VAL A 159 8.14 -8.03 7.53
CA VAL A 159 7.38 -7.22 8.47
C VAL A 159 6.01 -6.94 7.90
N ARG A 160 5.00 -6.89 8.76
CA ARG A 160 3.65 -6.47 8.39
C ARG A 160 3.50 -4.97 8.62
N LEU A 161 3.54 -4.21 7.53
CA LEU A 161 3.29 -2.77 7.57
C LEU A 161 1.83 -2.47 7.90
N ASN A 162 1.63 -1.34 8.59
CA ASN A 162 0.30 -0.79 8.84
C ASN A 162 0.38 0.75 8.81
N PRO A 163 -0.77 1.44 8.58
CA PRO A 163 -0.81 2.89 8.50
C PRO A 163 -0.18 3.63 9.68
N ARG A 164 -0.39 3.15 10.91
CA ARG A 164 0.14 3.82 12.12
C ARG A 164 1.65 3.75 12.17
N LEU A 165 2.23 2.60 11.85
CA LEU A 165 3.68 2.42 11.79
C LEU A 165 4.32 3.34 10.74
N LEU A 166 3.73 3.41 9.55
CA LEU A 166 4.24 4.25 8.47
C LEU A 166 4.09 5.74 8.79
N ALA A 167 2.96 6.15 9.37
CA ALA A 167 2.75 7.53 9.79
C ALA A 167 3.77 7.98 10.86
N ALA A 168 4.26 7.06 11.70
CA ALA A 168 5.24 7.37 12.74
C ALA A 168 6.69 7.49 12.23
N LEU A 169 6.97 7.26 10.93
CA LEU A 169 8.31 7.37 10.39
C LEU A 169 8.82 8.81 10.46
N PRO A 170 10.02 9.06 11.02
CA PRO A 170 10.67 10.37 11.02
C PRO A 170 10.93 10.93 9.61
N LEU A 171 10.80 12.26 9.41
CA LEU A 171 11.08 12.94 8.13
C LEU A 171 12.57 13.21 7.83
N ARG A 172 13.49 12.68 8.63
CA ARG A 172 14.92 13.00 8.58
C ARG A 172 15.68 12.30 7.47
#